data_AF-A0A6G7Y232-F1
#
_entry.id   AF-A0A6G7Y232-F1
#
_cell.length_a   1.000
_cell.length_b   1.000
_cell.length_c   1.000
_cell.angle_alpha   90.00
_cell.angle_beta   90.00
_cell.angle_gamma   90.00
#
_symmetry.space_group_name_H-M   'P 1'
#
loop_
_entity.id
_entity.type
_entity.pdbx_description
1 polymer ?
#
loop_
_entity_poly.entity_id
_entity_poly.type
_entity_poly.pdbx_seq_one_letter_code
_entity_poly.pdbx_strand_id
1 'polypeptide(L)'
;MKNYRALLFAILLLFVLVGCMPSTLPVDPKPAGFFSGLWHGWIAPVSLIVSFFNNNVCIYQSFNTGFPYDLGFYIAIISGFGSIAFRRRK
;
A
#
# COMPACT_ATOMS: atom_id res chain seq x y z
N MET A 1 9.79 -24.84 -18.48
CA MET A 1 10.92 -23.89 -18.59
C MET A 1 10.54 -22.43 -18.93
N LYS A 2 9.24 -22.09 -19.07
CA LYS A 2 8.80 -20.72 -19.45
C LYS A 2 8.33 -19.87 -18.25
N ASN A 3 7.99 -20.51 -17.13
CA ASN A 3 7.18 -19.90 -16.09
C ASN A 3 8.05 -19.16 -15.05
N TYR A 4 9.24 -19.68 -14.74
CA TYR A 4 10.13 -19.10 -13.73
C TYR A 4 10.73 -17.75 -14.14
N ARG A 5 10.88 -17.48 -15.46
CA ARG A 5 11.29 -16.16 -15.95
C ARG A 5 10.19 -15.12 -15.71
N ALA A 6 8.94 -15.47 -16.00
CA ALA A 6 7.79 -14.61 -15.72
C ALA A 6 7.60 -14.41 -14.20
N LEU A 7 7.84 -15.45 -13.41
CA LEU A 7 7.75 -15.41 -11.95
C LEU A 7 8.86 -14.55 -11.34
N LEU A 8 10.09 -14.63 -11.86
CA LEU A 8 11.20 -13.75 -11.51
C LEU A 8 10.91 -12.29 -11.88
N PHE A 9 10.38 -12.03 -13.07
CA PHE A 9 9.97 -10.68 -13.47
C PHE A 9 8.85 -10.14 -12.58
N ALA A 10 7.87 -10.96 -12.19
CA ALA A 10 6.80 -10.55 -11.28
C ALA A 10 7.33 -10.21 -9.87
N ILE A 11 8.28 -11.00 -9.35
CA ILE A 11 8.93 -10.74 -8.05
C ILE A 11 9.80 -9.48 -8.11
N LEU A 12 10.55 -9.28 -9.20
CA LEU A 12 11.35 -8.08 -9.42
C LEU A 12 10.46 -6.84 -9.52
N LEU A 13 9.35 -6.94 -10.24
CA LEU A 13 8.34 -5.89 -10.34
C LEU A 13 7.80 -5.56 -8.93
N LEU A 14 7.36 -6.57 -8.18
CA LEU A 14 6.92 -6.42 -6.78
C LEU A 14 7.98 -5.69 -5.92
N PHE A 15 9.26 -6.05 -6.05
CA PHE A 15 10.35 -5.38 -5.32
C PHE A 15 10.53 -3.91 -5.70
N VAL A 16 10.39 -3.57 -6.99
CA VAL A 16 10.43 -2.17 -7.45
C VAL A 16 9.23 -1.37 -6.93
N LEU A 17 8.04 -1.99 -6.84
CA LEU A 17 6.86 -1.33 -6.29
C LEU A 17 6.95 -1.12 -4.77
N VAL A 18 7.63 -2.00 -4.01
CA VAL A 18 7.80 -1.85 -2.54
C VAL A 18 8.67 -0.64 -2.17
N GLY A 19 9.41 -0.04 -3.10
CA GLY A 19 10.30 1.11 -2.83
C GLY A 19 9.62 2.41 -2.39
N CYS A 20 8.30 2.53 -2.53
CA CYS A 20 7.55 3.74 -2.12
C CYS A 20 6.76 3.46 -0.82
N MET A 21 7.50 3.23 0.28
CA MET A 21 6.89 3.07 1.60
C MET A 21 6.74 4.42 2.30
N PRO A 22 5.59 4.67 2.95
CA PRO A 22 5.40 5.84 3.79
C PRO A 22 6.39 5.82 4.97
N SER A 23 6.93 7.00 5.30
CA SER A 23 7.82 7.20 6.45
C SER A 23 7.25 8.26 7.36
N THR A 24 7.65 8.25 8.63
CA THR A 24 7.17 9.22 9.64
C THR A 24 7.61 10.65 9.38
N LEU A 25 8.70 10.84 8.63
CA LEU A 25 9.22 12.15 8.28
C LEU A 25 8.60 12.62 6.96
N PRO A 26 8.23 13.91 6.83
CA PRO A 26 7.83 14.46 5.54
C PRO A 26 9.05 14.50 4.63
N VAL A 27 9.26 13.43 3.87
CA VAL A 27 10.29 13.37 2.82
C VAL A 27 9.89 14.26 1.65
N ASP A 28 8.57 14.45 1.44
CA ASP A 28 8.01 15.27 0.37
C ASP A 28 7.38 16.57 0.88
N PRO A 29 7.57 17.69 0.16
CA PRO A 29 6.94 18.98 0.49
C PRO A 29 5.45 19.03 0.16
N LYS A 30 4.89 18.01 -0.52
CA LYS A 30 3.48 17.93 -0.89
C LYS A 30 2.75 16.92 0.00
N PRO A 31 1.56 17.27 0.53
CA PRO A 31 0.79 16.35 1.36
C PRO A 31 0.29 15.17 0.53
N ALA A 32 0.31 13.98 1.13
CA ALA A 32 -0.19 12.76 0.50
C ALA A 32 -1.71 12.87 0.25
N GLY A 33 -2.11 12.68 -1.02
CA GLY A 33 -3.49 12.79 -1.49
C GLY A 33 -4.22 11.44 -1.59
N PHE A 34 -5.37 11.44 -2.27
CA PHE A 34 -6.19 10.24 -2.48
C PHE A 34 -5.42 9.04 -3.08
N PHE A 35 -4.67 9.27 -4.15
CA PHE A 35 -3.90 8.20 -4.82
C PHE A 35 -2.77 7.66 -3.95
N SER A 36 -2.12 8.52 -3.16
CA SER A 36 -1.13 8.09 -2.17
C SER A 36 -1.79 7.25 -1.07
N GLY A 37 -2.99 7.62 -0.62
CA GLY A 37 -3.79 6.83 0.32
C GLY A 37 -4.09 5.44 -0.22
N LEU A 38 -4.56 5.33 -1.48
CA LEU A 38 -4.82 4.05 -2.13
C LEU A 38 -3.55 3.18 -2.21
N TRP A 39 -2.42 3.79 -2.59
CA TRP A 39 -1.15 3.08 -2.64
C TRP A 39 -0.73 2.56 -1.27
N HIS A 40 -0.71 3.43 -0.25
CA HIS A 40 -0.33 3.09 1.12
C HIS A 40 -1.25 2.03 1.74
N GLY A 41 -2.56 2.08 1.44
CA GLY A 41 -3.51 1.06 1.92
C GLY A 41 -3.26 -0.32 1.31
N TRP A 42 -2.79 -0.41 0.06
CA TRP A 42 -2.44 -1.70 -0.56
C TRP A 42 -1.18 -2.29 0.08
N ILE A 43 -0.15 -1.47 0.32
CA ILE A 43 1.08 -1.94 0.97
C ILE A 43 0.97 -2.02 2.50
N ALA A 44 -0.20 -1.71 3.08
CA ALA A 44 -0.42 -1.63 4.53
C ALA A 44 0.11 -2.84 5.32
N PRO A 45 -0.14 -4.11 4.90
CA PRO A 45 0.37 -5.27 5.62
C PRO A 45 1.90 -5.40 5.56
N VAL A 46 2.51 -5.03 4.44
CA VAL A 46 3.98 -5.02 4.30
C VAL A 46 4.56 -3.94 5.20
N SER A 47 3.94 -2.75 5.22
CA SER A 47 4.35 -1.69 6.15
C SER A 47 4.16 -2.02 7.62
N LEU A 48 3.16 -2.83 7.96
CA LEU A 48 2.97 -3.31 9.32
C LEU A 48 4.11 -4.26 9.74
N ILE A 49 4.54 -5.16 8.85
CA ILE A 49 5.69 -6.05 9.09
C ILE A 49 6.98 -5.25 9.25
N VAL A 50 7.24 -4.29 8.34
CA VAL A 50 8.47 -3.49 8.37
C VAL A 50 8.49 -2.53 9.57
N SER A 51 7.35 -1.95 9.96
CA SER A 51 7.23 -1.07 11.12
C SER A 51 7.62 -1.78 12.42
N PHE A 52 7.48 -3.11 12.49
CA PHE A 52 7.96 -3.92 13.62
C PHE A 52 9.49 -3.93 13.75
N PHE A 53 10.22 -3.86 12.63
CA PHE A 53 11.69 -3.84 12.61
C PHE A 53 12.26 -2.42 12.58
N ASN A 54 11.49 -1.45 12.10
CA ASN A 54 11.92 -0.07 11.95
C ASN A 54 10.81 0.91 12.37
N ASN A 55 10.99 1.52 13.54
CA ASN A 55 10.06 2.51 14.11
C ASN A 55 9.95 3.82 13.30
N ASN A 56 10.81 4.04 12.30
CA ASN A 56 10.76 5.22 11.43
C ASN A 56 9.79 5.01 10.23
N VAL A 57 9.24 3.82 10.09
CA VAL A 57 8.26 3.48 9.04
C VAL A 57 6.87 3.50 9.65
N CYS A 58 6.04 4.42 9.17
CA CYS A 58 4.66 4.55 9.58
C CYS A 58 3.76 3.94 8.51
N ILE A 59 2.78 3.14 8.92
CA ILE A 59 1.77 2.58 8.00
C ILE A 59 0.94 3.70 7.35
N TYR A 60 0.75 4.80 8.08
CA TYR A 60 -0.04 5.95 7.67
C TYR A 60 0.84 7.18 7.53
N GLN A 61 0.75 7.88 6.39
CA GLN A 61 1.52 9.11 6.21
C GLN A 61 1.02 10.18 7.18
N SER A 62 1.91 10.70 8.04
CA SER A 62 1.57 11.77 8.99
C SER A 62 1.26 13.10 8.29
N PHE A 63 1.87 13.35 7.13
CA PHE A 63 1.62 14.53 6.30
C PHE A 63 0.70 14.19 5.12
N ASN A 64 -0.61 14.33 5.32
CA ASN A 64 -1.64 13.97 4.36
C ASN A 64 -2.69 15.08 4.18
N THR A 65 -3.53 14.96 3.15
CA THR A 65 -4.63 15.90 2.85
C THR A 65 -5.91 15.66 3.67
N GLY A 66 -5.88 14.79 4.68
CA GLY A 66 -7.04 14.36 5.47
C GLY A 66 -7.99 13.46 4.69
N PHE A 67 -9.29 13.72 4.77
CA PHE A 67 -10.39 12.88 4.25
C PHE A 67 -10.16 12.19 2.88
N PRO A 68 -9.71 12.87 1.81
CA PRO A 68 -9.46 12.18 0.53
C PRO A 68 -8.35 11.13 0.62
N TYR A 69 -7.32 11.33 1.43
CA TYR A 69 -6.29 10.32 1.69
C TYR A 69 -6.90 9.12 2.44
N ASP A 70 -7.66 9.37 3.50
CA ASP A 70 -8.30 8.35 4.33
C ASP A 70 -9.25 7.49 3.50
N LEU A 71 -10.04 8.10 2.62
CA LEU A 71 -10.92 7.40 1.68
C LEU A 71 -10.14 6.45 0.77
N GLY A 72 -9.06 6.93 0.15
CA GLY A 72 -8.21 6.09 -0.71
C GLY A 72 -7.63 4.91 0.06
N PHE A 73 -7.12 5.16 1.27
CA PHE A 73 -6.53 4.13 2.13
C PHE A 73 -7.53 3.04 2.51
N TYR A 74 -8.74 3.40 2.91
CA TYR A 74 -9.79 2.42 3.24
C TYR A 74 -10.28 1.65 2.01
N ILE A 75 -10.43 2.32 0.86
CA ILE A 75 -10.80 1.64 -0.39
C ILE A 75 -9.77 0.58 -0.75
N ALA A 76 -8.47 0.88 -0.63
CA ALA A 76 -7.41 -0.08 -0.90
C ALA A 76 -7.45 -1.28 0.04
N ILE A 77 -7.71 -1.09 1.33
CA ILE A 77 -7.85 -2.21 2.28
C ILE A 77 -9.03 -3.12 1.90
N ILE A 78 -10.20 -2.52 1.63
CA ILE A 78 -11.42 -3.25 1.31
C ILE A 78 -11.31 -3.99 -0.02
N SER A 79 -10.68 -3.37 -1.03
CA SER A 79 -10.55 -3.93 -2.37
C SER A 79 -9.34 -4.87 -2.55
N GLY A 80 -8.25 -4.61 -1.84
CA GLY A 80 -6.98 -5.36 -1.98
C GLY A 80 -6.93 -6.62 -1.15
N PHE A 81 -7.54 -6.61 0.05
CA PHE A 81 -7.50 -7.74 0.99
C PHE A 81 -8.89 -8.30 1.32
N GLY A 82 -9.97 -7.62 0.93
CA GLY A 82 -11.34 -8.10 1.05
C GLY A 82 -11.82 -8.75 -0.24
N SER A 83 -12.34 -9.97 -0.15
CA SER A 83 -13.15 -10.55 -1.21
C SER A 83 -14.43 -9.72 -1.35
N ILE A 84 -14.55 -8.88 -2.38
CA ILE A 84 -15.82 -8.22 -2.69
C ILE A 84 -16.78 -9.30 -3.18
N ALA A 85 -17.53 -9.88 -2.25
CA ALA A 85 -18.50 -10.94 -2.52
C ALA A 85 -19.75 -10.34 -3.18
N PHE A 86 -19.66 -10.05 -4.48
CA PHE A 86 -20.78 -9.54 -5.28
C PHE A 86 -21.92 -10.56 -5.49
N ARG A 87 -21.83 -11.78 -4.93
CA ARG A 87 -22.79 -12.85 -5.22
C ARG A 87 -23.15 -13.65 -3.97
N ARG A 88 -24.28 -13.27 -3.37
CA ARG A 88 -25.07 -14.18 -2.53
C ARG A 88 -25.69 -15.21 -3.47
N ARG A 89 -25.28 -16.47 -3.40
CA ARG A 89 -26.06 -17.54 -4.05
C ARG A 89 -27.37 -17.67 -3.26
N LYS A 90 -28.52 -17.60 -3.95
CA LYS A 90 -29.78 -18.13 -3.46
C LYS A 90 -29.76 -19.65 -3.60
#